data_AF-A0A3R0BRR8-F1
#
_entry.id   AF-A0A3R0BRR8-F1
#
_cell.length_a   1.000
_cell.length_b   1.000
_cell.length_c   1.000
_cell.angle_alpha   90.00
_cell.angle_beta   90.00
_cell.angle_gamma   90.00
#
_symmetry.space_group_name_H-M   'P 1'
#
loop_
_entity.id
_entity.type
_entity.pdbx_description
1 polymer ?
#
loop_
_entity_poly.entity_id
_entity_poly.type
_entity_poly.pdbx_seq_one_letter_code
_entity_poly.pdbx_strand_id
1 'polypeptide(L)'
;MIKKYTALALPAVVKKRTALALPTVVKKYTVLALPAVVKKYTVLALPAAVKKRTVLALPTVVKKYTVLALPAVVKKCMALALPTVVKKYTVLALPAVVKKCTALALPTAVKKCTVLALPEVVKKRTVLALPAVVKKRAVHTGNG
;
A
#
# COMPACT_ATOMS: atom_id res chain seq x y z
N MET A 1 -21.07 15.53 -10.50
CA MET A 1 -20.26 15.90 -9.31
C MET A 1 -18.90 15.18 -9.28
N ILE A 2 -17.79 15.90 -9.10
CA ILE A 2 -16.45 15.31 -8.93
C ILE A 2 -16.12 15.25 -7.43
N LYS A 3 -16.19 14.07 -6.82
CA LYS A 3 -15.72 13.86 -5.43
C LYS A 3 -14.21 13.55 -5.42
N LYS A 4 -13.42 14.38 -4.73
CA LYS A 4 -12.00 14.15 -4.41
C LYS A 4 -11.89 13.90 -2.91
N TYR A 5 -11.05 12.95 -2.50
CA TYR A 5 -10.79 12.68 -1.09
C TYR A 5 -9.29 12.53 -0.86
N THR A 6 -8.79 13.26 0.13
CA THR A 6 -7.38 13.26 0.53
C THR A 6 -7.31 13.03 2.03
N ALA A 7 -6.63 11.97 2.45
CA ALA A 7 -6.30 11.74 3.86
C ALA A 7 -4.80 11.93 4.06
N LEU A 8 -4.43 12.74 5.06
CA LEU A 8 -3.03 13.02 5.42
C LEU A 8 -2.79 12.67 6.89
N ALA A 9 -1.65 12.03 7.16
CA ALA A 9 -1.26 11.59 8.48
C ALA A 9 0.23 11.86 8.74
N LEU A 10 0.56 12.78 9.65
CA LEU A 10 1.94 13.10 10.07
C LEU A 10 2.16 12.93 11.59
N PRO A 11 2.68 11.79 12.04
CA PRO A 11 3.20 11.64 13.41
C PRO A 11 4.73 11.55 13.48
N ALA A 12 5.32 12.07 14.56
CA ALA A 12 6.75 11.88 14.85
C ALA A 12 7.05 10.52 15.51
N VAL A 13 6.39 10.18 16.62
CA VAL A 13 6.65 8.94 17.37
C VAL A 13 5.33 8.28 17.79
N VAL A 14 5.10 7.04 17.37
CA VAL A 14 3.88 6.28 17.75
C VAL A 14 4.16 4.79 17.95
N LYS A 15 3.54 4.17 18.97
CA LYS A 15 3.70 2.73 19.25
C LYS A 15 2.91 1.87 18.26
N LYS A 16 1.71 2.31 17.88
CA LYS A 16 0.86 1.68 16.86
C LYS A 16 0.14 2.79 16.10
N ARG A 17 0.05 2.68 14.78
CA ARG A 17 -0.82 3.53 13.97
C ARG A 17 -1.52 2.72 12.89
N THR A 18 -2.82 2.94 12.82
CA THR A 18 -3.68 2.40 11.77
C THR A 18 -4.29 3.59 11.04
N ALA A 19 -4.03 3.69 9.75
CA ALA A 19 -4.73 4.63 8.88
C ALA A 19 -5.78 3.83 8.10
N LEU A 20 -7.05 4.12 8.35
CA LEU A 20 -8.18 3.52 7.66
C LEU A 20 -8.91 4.59 6.88
N ALA A 21 -9.28 4.29 5.63
CA ALA A 21 -10.24 5.13 4.94
C ALA A 21 -11.14 4.33 3.97
N LEU A 22 -12.43 4.70 4.01
CA LEU A 22 -13.57 3.94 3.50
C LEU A 22 -14.51 4.83 2.66
N PRO A 23 -14.17 5.12 1.39
CA PRO A 23 -15.06 5.85 0.50
C PRO A 23 -15.92 4.91 -0.36
N THR A 24 -17.19 5.28 -0.58
CA THR A 24 -18.11 4.51 -1.43
C THR A 24 -17.97 4.85 -2.92
N VAL A 25 -18.01 6.14 -3.30
CA VAL A 25 -17.90 6.58 -4.71
C VAL A 25 -17.09 7.87 -4.84
N VAL A 26 -15.92 7.82 -5.48
CA VAL A 26 -15.05 8.99 -5.69
C VAL A 26 -14.30 8.95 -7.03
N LYS A 27 -14.00 10.13 -7.61
CA LYS A 27 -13.25 10.23 -8.88
C LYS A 27 -11.74 10.12 -8.66
N LYS A 28 -11.24 10.72 -7.57
CA LYS A 28 -9.84 10.67 -7.15
C LYS A 28 -9.76 10.43 -5.65
N TYR A 29 -8.92 9.49 -5.25
CA TYR A 29 -8.71 9.13 -3.86
C TYR A 29 -7.21 9.02 -3.57
N THR A 30 -6.73 9.79 -2.60
CA THR A 30 -5.33 9.82 -2.19
C THR A 30 -5.21 9.63 -0.69
N VAL A 31 -4.36 8.70 -0.27
CA VAL A 31 -3.95 8.54 1.13
C VAL A 31 -2.45 8.78 1.20
N LEU A 32 -2.03 9.70 2.05
CA LEU A 32 -0.63 10.01 2.34
C LEU A 32 -0.33 9.82 3.82
N ALA A 33 0.69 9.03 4.09
CA ALA A 33 1.18 8.76 5.43
C ALA A 33 2.69 9.00 5.56
N LEU A 34 3.06 9.83 6.53
CA LEU A 34 4.43 10.30 6.75
C LEU A 34 4.83 10.17 8.23
N PRO A 35 5.14 8.95 8.73
CA PRO A 35 5.56 8.78 10.11
C PRO A 35 7.09 8.67 10.25
N ALA A 36 7.69 9.31 11.25
CA ALA A 36 9.15 9.21 11.46
C ALA A 36 9.56 7.91 12.19
N VAL A 37 8.96 7.58 13.34
CA VAL A 37 9.31 6.38 14.11
C VAL A 37 8.08 5.60 14.57
N VAL A 38 7.96 4.34 14.16
CA VAL A 38 6.79 3.50 14.50
C VAL A 38 7.15 2.04 14.81
N LYS A 39 6.54 1.47 15.86
CA LYS A 39 6.72 0.03 16.16
C LYS A 39 5.80 -0.88 15.31
N LYS A 40 4.55 -0.47 15.07
CA LYS A 40 3.62 -1.14 14.15
C LYS A 40 2.84 -0.10 13.34
N TYR A 41 2.94 -0.18 12.01
CA TYR A 41 2.25 0.72 11.11
C TYR A 41 1.41 -0.07 10.10
N THR A 42 0.12 0.26 10.04
CA THR A 42 -0.84 -0.39 9.13
C THR A 42 -1.60 0.67 8.34
N VAL A 43 -1.52 0.59 7.01
CA VAL A 43 -2.39 1.37 6.11
C VAL A 43 -3.42 0.43 5.54
N LEU A 44 -4.68 0.76 5.75
CA LEU A 44 -5.82 0.03 5.23
C LEU A 44 -6.68 0.98 4.40
N ALA A 45 -6.91 0.65 3.14
CA ALA A 45 -7.84 1.43 2.33
C ALA A 45 -8.79 0.50 1.56
N LEU A 46 -10.09 0.74 1.76
CA LEU A 46 -11.21 -0.04 1.23
C LEU A 46 -12.16 0.86 0.42
N PRO A 47 -11.87 1.10 -0.87
CA PRO A 47 -12.77 1.79 -1.78
C PRO A 47 -13.69 0.82 -2.53
N ALA A 48 -14.98 1.16 -2.63
CA ALA A 48 -15.93 0.41 -3.44
C ALA A 48 -15.89 0.79 -4.93
N ALA A 49 -15.93 2.08 -5.29
CA ALA A 49 -15.88 2.54 -6.68
C ALA A 49 -14.98 3.77 -6.89
N VAL A 50 -13.85 3.61 -7.61
CA VAL A 50 -12.87 4.69 -7.82
C VAL A 50 -12.25 4.72 -9.23
N LYS A 51 -12.17 5.90 -9.84
CA LYS A 51 -11.49 6.06 -11.15
C LYS A 51 -9.96 6.09 -11.03
N LYS A 52 -9.42 6.77 -10.01
CA LYS A 52 -7.98 6.84 -9.70
C LYS A 52 -7.76 6.74 -8.20
N ARG A 53 -6.99 5.74 -7.77
CA ARG A 53 -6.57 5.53 -6.38
C ARG A 53 -5.06 5.58 -6.26
N THR A 54 -4.56 6.38 -5.32
CA THR A 54 -3.15 6.43 -4.93
C THR A 54 -3.02 6.25 -3.42
N VAL A 55 -2.23 5.26 -3.01
CA VAL A 55 -1.83 5.09 -1.61
C VAL A 55 -0.32 5.31 -1.54
N LEU A 56 0.11 6.31 -0.78
CA LEU A 56 1.50 6.68 -0.62
C LEU A 56 1.87 6.67 0.86
N ALA A 57 2.96 5.97 1.20
CA ALA A 57 3.42 5.90 2.57
C ALA A 57 4.94 5.91 2.66
N LEU A 58 5.47 6.88 3.42
CA LEU A 58 6.89 7.21 3.53
C LEU A 58 7.30 7.19 5.01
N PRO A 59 7.60 6.02 5.59
CA PRO A 59 8.03 5.95 6.97
C PRO A 59 9.56 5.87 7.11
N THR A 60 10.16 6.56 8.09
CA THR A 60 11.63 6.55 8.26
C THR A 60 12.12 5.28 8.98
N VAL A 61 11.54 4.93 10.13
CA VAL A 61 11.93 3.74 10.91
C VAL A 61 10.72 2.94 11.37
N VAL A 62 10.66 1.66 11.00
CA VAL A 62 9.52 0.78 11.30
C VAL A 62 9.91 -0.63 11.72
N LYS A 63 9.34 -1.15 12.80
CA LYS A 63 9.55 -2.56 13.19
C LYS A 63 8.62 -3.53 12.45
N LYS A 64 7.37 -3.13 12.22
CA LYS A 64 6.40 -3.87 11.39
C LYS A 64 5.62 -2.87 10.55
N TYR A 65 5.58 -3.10 9.25
CA TYR A 65 4.90 -2.26 8.28
C TYR A 65 3.99 -3.11 7.39
N THR A 66 2.72 -2.75 7.31
CA THR A 66 1.72 -3.45 6.51
C THR A 66 0.90 -2.46 5.69
N VAL A 67 0.84 -2.64 4.38
CA VAL A 67 -0.10 -1.92 3.51
C VAL A 67 -1.08 -2.92 2.95
N LEU A 68 -2.37 -2.66 3.19
CA LEU A 68 -3.48 -3.44 2.69
C LEU A 68 -4.37 -2.56 1.80
N ALA A 69 -4.46 -2.92 0.53
CA ALA A 69 -5.34 -2.27 -0.43
C ALA A 69 -6.40 -3.25 -0.95
N LEU A 70 -7.66 -3.00 -0.59
CA LEU A 70 -8.81 -3.83 -0.96
C LEU A 70 -9.81 -3.04 -1.81
N PRO A 71 -9.56 -2.84 -3.12
CA PRO A 71 -10.52 -2.19 -4.01
C PRO A 71 -11.55 -3.17 -4.60
N ALA A 72 -12.84 -2.79 -4.59
CA ALA A 72 -13.88 -3.55 -5.29
C ALA A 72 -13.95 -3.22 -6.80
N VAL A 73 -13.99 -1.94 -7.19
CA VAL A 73 -13.99 -1.52 -8.61
C VAL A 73 -13.06 -0.32 -8.85
N VAL A 74 -11.94 -0.52 -9.57
CA VAL A 74 -10.96 0.55 -9.85
C VAL A 74 -10.40 0.56 -11.28
N LYS A 75 -10.37 1.74 -11.93
CA LYS A 75 -9.77 1.89 -13.28
C LYS A 75 -8.24 2.01 -13.24
N LYS A 76 -7.67 2.70 -12.25
CA LYS A 76 -6.22 2.83 -12.01
C LYS A 76 -5.93 2.84 -10.52
N CYS A 77 -5.12 1.90 -10.04
CA CYS A 77 -4.65 1.81 -8.66
C CYS A 77 -3.13 1.87 -8.61
N MET A 78 -2.59 2.77 -7.78
CA MET A 78 -1.16 2.85 -7.45
C MET A 78 -0.98 2.75 -5.94
N ALA A 79 -0.20 1.78 -5.50
CA ALA A 79 0.24 1.66 -4.12
C ALA A 79 1.76 1.80 -4.10
N LEU A 80 2.25 2.79 -3.36
CA LEU A 80 3.65 3.15 -3.29
C LEU A 80 4.08 3.25 -1.82
N ALA A 81 5.10 2.50 -1.45
CA ALA A 81 5.65 2.54 -0.09
C ALA A 81 7.18 2.65 -0.15
N LEU A 82 7.70 3.74 0.42
CA LEU A 82 9.14 4.05 0.48
C LEU A 82 9.60 4.17 1.94
N PRO A 83 9.92 3.04 2.59
CA PRO A 83 10.43 3.10 3.94
C PRO A 83 11.97 3.10 3.99
N THR A 84 12.59 3.88 4.88
CA THR A 84 14.07 3.89 5.01
C THR A 84 14.57 2.62 5.72
N VAL A 85 14.00 2.27 6.87
CA VAL A 85 14.41 1.07 7.64
C VAL A 85 13.22 0.26 8.10
N VAL A 86 13.16 -1.04 7.73
CA VAL A 86 12.06 -1.93 8.15
C VAL A 86 12.53 -3.31 8.63
N LYS A 87 12.04 -3.78 9.78
CA LYS A 87 12.30 -5.17 10.24
C LYS A 87 11.37 -6.21 9.60
N LYS A 88 10.07 -5.90 9.42
CA LYS A 88 9.09 -6.73 8.71
C LYS A 88 8.20 -5.88 7.83
N TYR A 89 8.17 -6.18 6.54
CA TYR A 89 7.41 -5.44 5.54
C TYR A 89 6.43 -6.37 4.81
N THR A 90 5.17 -5.98 4.74
CA THR A 90 4.13 -6.70 4.01
C THR A 90 3.33 -5.72 3.17
N VAL A 91 3.26 -5.96 1.87
CA VAL A 91 2.29 -5.31 0.98
C VAL A 91 1.34 -6.37 0.47
N LEU A 92 0.05 -6.09 0.66
CA LEU A 92 -1.03 -6.94 0.21
C LEU A 92 -2.03 -6.10 -0.58
N ALA A 93 -2.26 -6.47 -1.83
CA ALA A 93 -3.33 -5.89 -2.64
C ALA A 93 -4.29 -6.98 -3.11
N LEU A 94 -5.57 -6.85 -2.73
CA LEU A 94 -6.67 -7.75 -3.10
C LEU A 94 -7.71 -6.97 -3.93
N PRO A 95 -7.55 -6.91 -5.25
CA PRO A 95 -8.54 -6.33 -6.14
C PRO A 95 -9.64 -7.32 -6.53
N ALA A 96 -10.91 -6.91 -6.40
CA ALA A 96 -12.04 -7.64 -7.01
C ALA A 96 -12.18 -7.33 -8.51
N VAL A 97 -12.12 -6.05 -8.93
CA VAL A 97 -12.11 -5.66 -10.35
C VAL A 97 -11.17 -4.47 -10.60
N VAL A 98 -10.07 -4.66 -11.35
CA VAL A 98 -9.11 -3.57 -11.67
C VAL A 98 -8.60 -3.57 -13.12
N LYS A 99 -8.63 -2.40 -13.79
CA LYS A 99 -8.08 -2.27 -15.16
C LYS A 99 -6.55 -2.13 -15.21
N LYS A 100 -5.95 -1.38 -14.28
CA LYS A 100 -4.49 -1.22 -14.13
C LYS A 100 -4.12 -1.12 -12.66
N CYS A 101 -3.23 -2.00 -12.20
CA CYS A 101 -2.70 -2.02 -10.84
C CYS A 101 -1.17 -1.92 -10.86
N THR A 102 -0.61 -1.00 -10.07
CA THR A 102 0.82 -0.88 -9.83
C THR A 102 1.06 -0.91 -8.33
N ALA A 103 1.83 -1.88 -7.86
CA ALA A 103 2.32 -1.96 -6.49
C ALA A 103 3.84 -1.82 -6.50
N LEU A 104 4.34 -0.80 -5.81
CA LEU A 104 5.76 -0.46 -5.77
C LEU A 104 6.24 -0.35 -4.31
N ALA A 105 7.27 -1.13 -4.01
CA ALA A 105 7.93 -1.17 -2.71
C ALA A 105 9.43 -0.84 -2.90
N LEU A 106 9.86 0.33 -2.44
CA LEU A 106 11.26 0.78 -2.49
C LEU A 106 11.80 1.03 -1.09
N PRO A 107 12.29 -0.01 -0.39
CA PRO A 107 12.90 0.17 0.91
C PRO A 107 14.43 0.26 0.85
N THR A 108 15.06 1.10 1.68
CA THR A 108 16.53 1.18 1.75
C THR A 108 17.12 -0.05 2.45
N ALA A 109 16.53 -0.48 3.59
CA ALA A 109 16.97 -1.66 4.33
C ALA A 109 15.80 -2.50 4.86
N VAL A 110 15.78 -3.82 4.55
CA VAL A 110 14.73 -4.74 5.04
C VAL A 110 15.27 -6.09 5.51
N LYS A 111 14.81 -6.53 6.70
CA LYS A 111 15.14 -7.88 7.22
C LYS A 111 14.19 -9.00 6.75
N LYS A 112 12.91 -8.70 6.51
CA LYS A 112 11.90 -9.64 5.99
C LYS A 112 10.87 -8.90 5.13
N CYS A 113 10.66 -9.35 3.90
CA CYS A 113 9.75 -8.73 2.94
C CYS A 113 8.80 -9.77 2.32
N THR A 114 7.51 -9.43 2.28
CA THR A 114 6.50 -10.18 1.55
C THR A 114 5.68 -9.20 0.73
N VAL A 115 5.62 -9.44 -0.58
CA VAL A 115 4.73 -8.70 -1.48
C VAL A 115 3.80 -9.71 -2.11
N LEU A 116 2.52 -9.54 -1.85
CA LEU A 116 1.49 -10.44 -2.30
C LEU A 116 0.41 -9.60 -3.00
N ALA A 117 -0.08 -10.10 -4.12
CA ALA A 117 -1.36 -9.64 -4.60
C ALA A 117 -2.13 -10.81 -5.20
N LEU A 118 -3.37 -10.92 -4.75
CA LEU A 118 -4.34 -11.96 -5.09
C LEU A 118 -5.48 -11.27 -5.85
N PRO A 119 -5.63 -11.49 -7.16
CA PRO A 119 -6.71 -10.90 -7.92
C PRO A 119 -7.97 -11.76 -7.94
N GLU A 120 -9.14 -11.11 -8.10
CA GLU A 120 -10.38 -11.74 -8.58
C GLU A 120 -10.68 -11.35 -10.06
N VAL A 121 -10.40 -10.12 -10.54
CA VAL A 121 -10.14 -9.79 -11.98
C VAL A 121 -9.19 -8.59 -12.15
N VAL A 122 -8.11 -8.75 -12.94
CA VAL A 122 -7.11 -7.70 -13.26
C VAL A 122 -6.68 -7.69 -14.75
N LYS A 123 -6.70 -6.55 -15.43
CA LYS A 123 -6.31 -6.42 -16.87
C LYS A 123 -4.81 -6.17 -17.13
N LYS A 124 -4.12 -5.44 -16.25
CA LYS A 124 -2.66 -5.20 -16.29
C LYS A 124 -2.15 -4.97 -14.88
N ARG A 125 -1.07 -5.68 -14.51
CA ARG A 125 -0.47 -5.63 -13.17
C ARG A 125 1.05 -5.46 -13.27
N THR A 126 1.58 -4.61 -12.40
CA THR A 126 3.02 -4.48 -12.18
C THR A 126 3.28 -4.52 -10.69
N VAL A 127 4.10 -5.47 -10.24
CA VAL A 127 4.57 -5.55 -8.86
C VAL A 127 6.07 -5.43 -8.90
N LEU A 128 6.60 -4.37 -8.30
CA LEU A 128 8.03 -4.14 -8.23
C LEU A 128 8.44 -3.95 -6.76
N ALA A 129 9.38 -4.77 -6.33
CA ALA A 129 9.99 -4.69 -5.01
C ALA A 129 11.50 -4.61 -5.21
N LEU A 130 12.10 -3.45 -4.91
CA LEU A 130 13.52 -3.20 -5.11
C LEU A 130 14.17 -2.65 -3.82
N PRO A 131 14.83 -3.52 -3.03
CA PRO A 131 15.61 -3.16 -1.85
C PRO A 131 17.11 -3.01 -2.15
N ALA A 132 17.79 -2.10 -1.45
CA ALA A 132 19.26 -1.99 -1.51
C ALA A 132 19.98 -3.05 -0.63
N VAL A 133 19.32 -3.64 0.39
CA VAL A 133 19.84 -4.77 1.21
C VAL A 133 18.70 -5.73 1.60
N VAL A 134 18.90 -7.06 1.44
CA VAL A 134 17.86 -8.11 1.63
C VAL A 134 18.27 -9.23 2.58
N LYS A 135 17.36 -9.63 3.48
CA LYS A 135 17.28 -10.99 4.04
C LYS A 135 15.89 -11.59 3.78
N LYS A 136 15.88 -12.87 3.32
CA LYS A 136 14.75 -13.76 2.94
C LYS A 136 13.54 -13.07 2.28
N ARG A 137 13.42 -13.24 0.95
CA ARG A 137 12.33 -12.74 0.11
C ARG A 137 11.37 -13.89 -0.25
N ALA A 138 10.07 -13.67 -0.10
CA ALA A 138 9.02 -14.52 -0.66
C ALA A 138 8.15 -13.66 -1.58
N VAL A 139 8.14 -13.99 -2.87
CA VAL A 139 7.23 -13.41 -3.87
C VAL A 139 6.27 -14.53 -4.24
N HIS A 140 5.00 -14.37 -3.91
CA HIS A 140 3.95 -15.25 -4.39
C HIS A 140 3.21 -14.52 -5.51
N THR A 141 3.40 -15.01 -6.73
CA THR A 141 2.59 -14.61 -7.88
C THR A 141 1.31 -15.45 -7.79
N GLY A 142 0.24 -14.87 -7.25
CA GLY A 142 -1.08 -15.50 -7.33
C GLY A 142 -1.48 -15.58 -8.80
N ASN A 143 -1.34 -16.76 -9.39
CA ASN A 143 -1.92 -17.13 -10.68
C ASN A 143 -3.38 -17.50 -10.44
N GLY A 144 -4.24 -16.85 -11.22
CA GLY A 144 -5.67 -17.04 -11.37
C GLY A 144 -6.07 -16.26 -12.60
#